data_AF-A0A542DNQ8-F1
#
_entry.id   AF-A0A542DNQ8-F1
#
_cell.length_a   1.000
_cell.length_b   1.000
_cell.length_c   1.000
_cell.angle_alpha   90.00
_cell.angle_beta   90.00
_cell.angle_gamma   90.00
#
_symmetry.space_group_name_H-M   'P 1'
#
loop_
_entity.id
_entity.type
_entity.pdbx_description
1 polymer ?
#
loop_
_entity_poly.entity_id
_entity_poly.type
_entity_poly.pdbx_seq_one_letter_code
_entity_poly.pdbx_strand_id
1 'polypeptide(L)'
;MRRTALALVAVLVVLVPAPAAAQQRELPPKLDVGAATQALSEQRIHRAPGAVARFDEELIRAELTPDMRLLVSPYTGPYEQGAHYASGEEYREQVYQPLRDWAEGSGHTLIEVAGIGIRSYGGVAAGPADLGELRQQTAYLDVTEGLWSLIRHAKGGNTGVAYPHDAVIAPTSDQLATLTARLRETRVYNAPGRADPVELPLEGIEQRTGLTLRVAAFPALDRGRPLVDYAHALATEFPRDVVLVAHGRWLDVAVSGPDQGKLVSARDYAFGRFENASFRQGSPMSDRIGSVLTRFDRLSTERAFSRPQPAPFDLRQRVSALAPWVLLGSALLLGVPSLLAWHRRRAEWVRAERVNLRVASAEAVTEITELSTLVTQAQRGGEEAGAAAERHGTAADMFERARTADAMHEVRKIAAEGKRILRGGGS
;
A
#
# COMPACT_ATOMS: atom_id res chain seq x y z
N MET A 1 23.46 -51.35 -3.39
CA MET A 1 23.27 -50.30 -4.41
C MET A 1 22.02 -49.51 -3.99
N ARG A 2 22.17 -48.45 -3.18
CA ARG A 2 22.21 -47.02 -3.56
C ARG A 2 21.02 -46.53 -4.41
N ARG A 3 20.23 -45.63 -3.78
CA ARG A 3 19.52 -44.44 -4.32
C ARG A 3 18.23 -44.73 -5.12
N THR A 4 17.12 -44.01 -5.02
CA THR A 4 16.71 -42.75 -4.35
C THR A 4 15.21 -42.62 -4.58
N ALA A 5 14.39 -42.44 -3.54
CA ALA A 5 12.99 -42.02 -3.71
C ALA A 5 12.96 -40.48 -3.78
N LEU A 6 12.47 -39.95 -4.90
CA LEU A 6 12.27 -38.53 -5.14
C LEU A 6 11.30 -37.95 -4.09
N ALA A 7 11.78 -36.99 -3.31
CA ALA A 7 10.93 -36.07 -2.55
C ALA A 7 10.55 -34.91 -3.48
N LEU A 8 9.27 -34.84 -3.84
CA LEU A 8 8.69 -33.76 -4.60
C LEU A 8 8.42 -32.59 -3.64
N VAL A 9 9.35 -31.64 -3.57
CA VAL A 9 9.16 -30.37 -2.85
C VAL A 9 8.46 -29.40 -3.81
N ALA A 10 7.15 -29.23 -3.64
CA ALA A 10 6.40 -28.19 -4.31
C ALA A 10 6.72 -26.85 -3.65
N VAL A 11 7.60 -26.06 -4.27
CA VAL A 11 7.84 -24.67 -3.89
C VAL A 11 6.68 -23.84 -4.41
N LEU A 12 5.79 -23.41 -3.51
CA LEU A 12 4.76 -22.42 -3.78
C LEU A 12 5.45 -21.06 -3.91
N VAL A 13 5.74 -20.63 -5.15
CA VAL A 13 6.16 -19.26 -5.43
C VAL A 13 4.94 -18.37 -5.28
N VAL A 14 4.86 -17.67 -4.14
CA VAL A 14 3.94 -16.54 -3.97
C VAL A 14 4.42 -15.44 -4.91
N LEU A 15 3.75 -15.30 -6.06
CA LEU A 15 3.85 -14.08 -6.86
C LEU A 15 3.26 -12.94 -6.01
N VAL A 16 4.13 -12.24 -5.30
CA VAL A 16 3.80 -10.91 -4.77
C VAL A 16 3.73 -10.00 -6.00
N PRO A 17 2.57 -9.39 -6.32
CA PRO A 17 2.53 -8.38 -7.37
C PRO A 17 3.53 -7.29 -6.98
N ALA A 18 4.46 -7.00 -7.89
CA ALA A 18 5.36 -5.88 -7.72
C ALA A 18 4.51 -4.62 -7.44
N PRO A 19 4.84 -3.82 -6.41
CA PRO A 19 4.15 -2.55 -6.22
C PRO A 19 4.27 -1.78 -7.53
N ALA A 20 3.13 -1.36 -8.08
CA ALA A 20 3.09 -0.44 -9.21
C ALA A 20 4.07 0.68 -8.89
N ALA A 21 5.07 0.86 -9.74
CA ALA A 21 6.05 1.92 -9.58
C ALA A 21 5.28 3.24 -9.53
N ALA A 22 5.14 3.80 -8.33
CA ALA A 22 4.67 5.16 -8.16
C ALA A 22 5.64 6.01 -8.98
N GLN A 23 5.16 6.62 -10.07
CA GLN A 23 5.95 7.58 -10.82
C GLN A 23 6.49 8.59 -9.80
N GLN A 24 7.81 8.62 -9.64
CA GLN A 24 8.47 9.56 -8.76
C GLN A 24 8.09 10.95 -9.23
N ARG A 25 7.21 11.57 -8.46
CA ARG A 25 6.66 12.88 -8.77
C ARG A 25 7.79 13.88 -8.81
N GLU A 26 7.90 14.61 -9.91
CA GLU A 26 8.86 15.70 -10.01
C GLU A 26 8.44 16.81 -9.04
N LEU A 27 9.31 17.08 -8.06
CA LEU A 27 9.09 18.15 -7.09
C LEU A 27 9.34 19.50 -7.77
N PRO A 28 8.64 20.57 -7.37
CA PRO A 28 8.97 21.93 -7.80
C PRO A 28 10.43 22.24 -7.44
N PRO A 29 11.13 23.17 -8.11
CA PRO A 29 12.50 23.53 -7.73
C PRO A 29 12.61 23.96 -6.25
N LYS A 30 13.68 23.55 -5.57
CA LYS A 30 13.97 24.02 -4.21
C LYS A 30 14.30 25.52 -4.26
N LEU A 31 13.80 26.30 -3.30
CA LEU A 31 14.15 27.71 -3.20
C LEU A 31 15.62 27.88 -2.79
N ASP A 32 16.38 28.60 -3.61
CA ASP A 32 17.72 29.07 -3.26
C ASP A 32 17.61 30.41 -2.50
N VAL A 33 17.78 30.34 -1.18
CA VAL A 33 17.64 31.49 -0.29
C VAL A 33 18.78 32.50 -0.49
N GLY A 34 19.98 32.04 -0.80
CA GLY A 34 21.13 32.91 -1.04
C GLY A 34 20.90 33.76 -2.30
N ALA A 35 20.53 33.10 -3.41
CA ALA A 35 20.19 33.79 -4.65
C ALA A 35 18.99 34.74 -4.48
N ALA A 36 17.96 34.32 -3.74
CA ALA A 36 16.78 35.14 -3.51
C ALA A 36 17.09 36.42 -2.72
N THR A 37 17.84 36.31 -1.61
CA THR A 37 18.24 37.47 -0.78
C THR A 37 19.19 38.41 -1.51
N GLN A 38 20.11 37.87 -2.33
CA GLN A 38 20.95 38.68 -3.20
C GLN A 38 20.11 39.49 -4.19
N ALA A 39 19.18 38.85 -4.90
CA ALA A 39 18.31 39.55 -5.85
C ALA A 39 17.44 40.62 -5.18
N LEU A 40 16.89 40.33 -3.99
CA LEU A 40 16.06 41.26 -3.23
C LEU A 40 16.84 42.44 -2.63
N SER A 41 18.16 42.35 -2.55
CA SER A 41 18.99 43.51 -2.17
C SER A 41 19.02 44.59 -3.25
N GLU A 42 18.81 44.19 -4.50
CA GLU A 42 18.86 45.08 -5.67
C GLU A 42 17.45 45.42 -6.19
N GLN A 43 16.47 44.54 -5.96
CA GLN A 43 15.14 44.62 -6.56
C GLN A 43 14.03 44.56 -5.51
N ARG A 44 12.93 45.30 -5.75
CA ARG A 44 11.75 45.27 -4.85
C ARG A 44 10.93 43.99 -4.97
N ILE A 45 10.93 43.35 -6.13
CA ILE A 45 10.17 42.13 -6.42
C ILE A 45 11.15 41.12 -7.03
N HIS A 46 11.23 39.92 -6.45
CA HIS A 46 12.00 38.82 -7.00
C HIS A 46 11.10 37.58 -7.19
N ARG A 47 11.11 37.02 -8.39
CA ARG A 47 10.41 35.77 -8.73
C ARG A 47 11.43 34.65 -8.87
N ALA A 48 11.42 33.72 -7.93
CA ALA A 48 12.33 32.59 -7.92
C ALA A 48 11.95 31.56 -9.01
N PRO A 49 12.90 30.73 -9.48
CA PRO A 49 12.61 29.66 -10.42
C PRO A 49 11.50 28.72 -9.92
N GLY A 50 10.57 28.37 -10.82
CA GLY A 50 9.43 27.50 -10.51
C GLY A 50 8.26 28.17 -9.78
N ALA A 51 8.32 29.48 -9.54
CA ALA A 51 7.20 30.19 -8.93
C ALA A 51 5.97 30.23 -9.85
N VAL A 52 4.80 29.93 -9.29
CA VAL A 52 3.56 29.76 -10.07
C VAL A 52 2.55 30.90 -9.87
N ALA A 53 2.60 31.60 -8.73
CA ALA A 53 1.64 32.64 -8.40
C ALA A 53 1.69 33.80 -9.40
N ARG A 54 0.54 34.22 -9.88
CA ARG A 54 0.33 35.35 -10.76
C ARG A 54 -0.23 36.52 -9.96
N PHE A 55 0.11 37.73 -10.35
CA PHE A 55 -0.47 38.93 -9.78
C PHE A 55 -0.30 40.11 -10.74
N ASP A 56 -1.08 41.16 -10.51
CA ASP A 56 -0.93 42.44 -11.20
C ASP A 56 0.36 43.14 -10.76
N GLU A 57 1.45 42.89 -11.47
CA GLU A 57 2.78 43.36 -11.07
C GLU A 57 2.89 44.89 -11.07
N GLU A 58 2.20 45.58 -11.97
CA GLU A 58 2.21 47.05 -12.03
C GLU A 58 1.53 47.64 -10.80
N LEU A 59 0.33 47.14 -10.45
CA LEU A 59 -0.39 47.54 -9.24
C LEU A 59 0.47 47.28 -7.99
N ILE A 60 0.99 46.07 -7.85
CA ILE A 60 1.77 45.68 -6.67
C ILE A 60 3.05 46.51 -6.56
N ARG A 61 3.76 46.73 -7.67
CA ARG A 61 4.99 47.54 -7.69
C ARG A 61 4.74 49.00 -7.32
N ALA A 62 3.60 49.55 -7.71
CA ALA A 62 3.18 50.91 -7.33
C ALA A 62 2.85 51.01 -5.83
N GLU A 63 2.36 49.92 -5.24
CA GLU A 63 1.94 49.87 -3.83
C GLU A 63 3.10 49.62 -2.85
N LEU A 64 4.20 49.01 -3.30
CA LEU A 64 5.39 48.74 -2.49
C LEU A 64 6.20 50.02 -2.18
N THR A 65 6.50 50.26 -0.91
CA THR A 65 7.43 51.30 -0.48
C THR A 65 8.90 50.91 -0.74
N PRO A 66 9.86 51.86 -0.67
CA PRO A 66 11.29 51.55 -0.89
C PRO A 66 11.90 50.52 0.08
N ASP A 67 11.32 50.35 1.27
CA ASP A 67 11.74 49.42 2.32
C ASP A 67 11.01 48.06 2.25
N MET A 68 10.02 47.91 1.38
CA MET A 68 9.30 46.65 1.19
C MET A 68 9.95 45.77 0.12
N ARG A 69 9.89 44.46 0.34
CA ARG A 69 10.41 43.44 -0.56
C ARG A 69 9.38 42.33 -0.75
N LEU A 70 9.22 41.88 -1.99
CA LEU A 70 8.32 40.79 -2.35
C LEU A 70 9.12 39.64 -2.96
N LEU A 71 9.11 38.50 -2.28
CA LEU A 71 9.61 37.23 -2.79
C LEU A 71 8.45 36.38 -3.29
N VAL A 72 8.54 35.89 -4.53
CA VAL A 72 7.56 34.96 -5.12
C VAL A 72 8.29 33.64 -5.36
N SER A 73 8.03 32.66 -4.50
CA SER A 73 8.73 31.37 -4.44
C SER A 73 7.86 30.22 -4.97
N PRO A 74 8.49 29.13 -5.46
CA PRO A 74 7.77 27.91 -5.83
C PRO A 74 7.00 27.32 -4.65
N TYR A 75 6.13 26.34 -4.93
CA TYR A 75 5.59 25.50 -3.87
C TYR A 75 6.73 24.84 -3.10
N THR A 76 6.59 24.70 -1.78
CA THR A 76 7.61 24.06 -0.95
C THR A 76 7.72 22.55 -1.20
N GLY A 77 6.70 21.94 -1.80
CA GLY A 77 6.49 20.50 -1.78
C GLY A 77 5.94 20.02 -0.43
N PRO A 78 5.55 18.73 -0.33
CA PRO A 78 5.16 18.11 0.94
C PRO A 78 6.32 18.08 1.92
N TYR A 79 6.02 18.00 3.21
CA TYR A 79 7.02 17.82 4.26
C TYR A 79 7.10 16.35 4.64
N GLU A 80 8.08 15.64 4.09
CA GLU A 80 8.25 14.21 4.29
C GLU A 80 9.64 13.74 3.87
N GLN A 81 10.02 12.53 4.29
CA GLN A 81 11.28 11.92 3.86
C GLN A 81 11.31 11.75 2.34
N GLY A 82 12.34 12.31 1.69
CA GLY A 82 12.47 12.29 0.23
C GLY A 82 11.93 13.55 -0.48
N ALA A 83 11.30 14.48 0.23
CA ALA A 83 10.98 15.81 -0.27
C ALA A 83 12.14 16.81 -0.07
N HIS A 84 11.95 18.08 -0.45
CA HIS A 84 12.96 19.14 -0.24
C HIS A 84 13.28 19.42 1.22
N TYR A 85 12.31 19.13 2.08
CA TYR A 85 12.34 19.34 3.51
C TYR A 85 11.66 18.13 4.17
N ALA A 86 12.36 17.43 5.05
CA ALA A 86 11.84 16.28 5.78
C ALA A 86 10.75 16.67 6.79
N SER A 87 10.75 17.93 7.24
CA SER A 87 9.77 18.46 8.19
C SER A 87 9.55 19.96 8.01
N GLY A 88 8.49 20.47 8.64
CA GLY A 88 8.25 21.92 8.74
C GLY A 88 9.34 22.65 9.53
N GLU A 89 10.01 21.97 10.47
CA GLU A 89 11.13 22.56 11.22
C GLU A 89 12.36 22.73 10.33
N GLU A 90 12.66 21.74 9.49
CA GLU A 90 13.77 21.87 8.54
C GLU A 90 13.52 22.98 7.51
N TYR A 91 12.29 23.12 7.00
CA TYR A 91 11.91 24.27 6.19
C TYR A 91 12.07 25.58 6.97
N ARG A 92 11.72 25.58 8.26
CA ARG A 92 11.86 26.76 9.11
C ARG A 92 13.34 27.16 9.25
N GLU A 93 14.23 26.22 9.53
CA GLU A 93 15.67 26.45 9.68
C GLU A 93 16.35 26.86 8.37
N GLN A 94 15.99 26.23 7.24
CA GLN A 94 16.67 26.44 5.96
C GLN A 94 16.12 27.61 5.15
N VAL A 95 14.85 27.97 5.34
CA VAL A 95 14.17 28.99 4.50
C VAL A 95 13.59 30.11 5.33
N TYR A 96 12.74 29.79 6.31
CA TYR A 96 12.04 30.83 7.05
C TYR A 96 13.00 31.71 7.87
N GLN A 97 13.81 31.09 8.72
CA GLN A 97 14.67 31.82 9.64
C GLN A 97 15.73 32.66 8.89
N PRO A 98 16.42 32.14 7.85
CA PRO A 98 17.39 32.95 7.11
C PRO A 98 16.77 34.14 6.37
N LEU A 99 15.58 33.96 5.76
CA LEU A 99 14.87 35.06 5.11
C LEU A 99 14.38 36.12 6.12
N ARG A 100 13.95 35.66 7.30
CA ARG A 100 13.58 36.54 8.41
C ARG A 100 14.77 37.35 8.90
N ASP A 101 15.87 36.68 9.21
CA ASP A 101 17.09 37.30 9.74
C ASP A 101 17.67 38.31 8.74
N TRP A 102 17.63 37.99 7.44
CA TRP A 102 18.02 38.92 6.38
C TRP A 102 17.11 40.15 6.34
N ALA A 103 15.79 39.97 6.40
CA ALA A 103 14.83 41.08 6.36
C ALA A 103 14.99 42.00 7.59
N GLU A 104 15.10 41.41 8.78
CA GLU A 104 15.34 42.15 10.02
C GLU A 104 16.70 42.88 10.00
N GLY A 105 17.77 42.20 9.57
CA GLY A 105 19.13 42.77 9.51
C GLY A 105 19.31 43.86 8.44
N SER A 106 18.54 43.82 7.36
CA SER A 106 18.55 44.83 6.29
C SER A 106 17.55 45.96 6.51
N GLY A 107 16.70 45.87 7.54
CA GLY A 107 15.63 46.85 7.80
C GLY A 107 14.53 46.83 6.73
N HIS A 108 14.29 45.68 6.09
CA HIS A 108 13.26 45.52 5.07
C HIS A 108 12.02 44.80 5.60
N THR A 109 10.86 45.23 5.13
CA THR A 109 9.62 44.47 5.29
C THR A 109 9.51 43.43 4.18
N LEU A 110 9.76 42.16 4.51
CA LEU A 110 9.67 41.06 3.55
C LEU A 110 8.27 40.42 3.54
N ILE A 111 7.66 40.44 2.36
CA ILE A 111 6.45 39.70 2.00
C ILE A 111 6.86 38.52 1.12
N GLU A 112 6.35 37.34 1.42
CA GLU A 112 6.58 36.12 0.66
C GLU A 112 5.26 35.57 0.13
N VAL A 113 5.27 35.22 -1.16
CA VAL A 113 4.29 34.35 -1.80
C VAL A 113 4.93 33.00 -2.05
N ALA A 114 4.65 32.02 -1.18
CA ALA A 114 5.13 30.64 -1.33
C ALA A 114 4.06 29.78 -2.00
N GLY A 115 4.31 29.34 -3.23
CA GLY A 115 3.28 28.70 -4.05
C GLY A 115 2.23 29.71 -4.47
N ILE A 116 1.08 29.72 -3.78
CA ILE A 116 0.03 30.74 -3.84
C ILE A 116 -0.35 31.26 -2.44
N GLY A 117 0.34 30.83 -1.37
CA GLY A 117 0.11 31.30 -0.01
C GLY A 117 0.90 32.56 0.28
N ILE A 118 0.28 33.55 0.93
CA ILE A 118 0.83 34.90 1.11
C ILE A 118 1.10 35.14 2.59
N ARG A 119 2.30 35.57 2.94
CA ARG A 119 2.67 35.93 4.32
C ARG A 119 3.69 37.05 4.39
N SER A 120 3.73 37.70 5.54
CA SER A 120 4.80 38.60 5.94
C SER A 120 5.62 37.95 7.05
N TYR A 121 6.90 38.28 7.12
CA TYR A 121 7.77 37.82 8.20
C TYR A 121 7.48 38.49 9.55
N GLY A 122 6.58 39.48 9.58
CA GLY A 122 5.97 40.05 10.79
C GLY A 122 4.85 39.21 11.41
N GLY A 123 4.60 37.99 10.90
CA GLY A 123 3.62 37.05 11.46
C GLY A 123 2.19 37.22 10.94
N VAL A 124 1.96 38.10 9.97
CA VAL A 124 0.65 38.31 9.34
C VAL A 124 0.59 37.55 8.01
N ALA A 125 -0.47 36.77 7.80
CA ALA A 125 -0.76 36.11 6.53
C ALA A 125 -2.02 36.70 5.89
N ALA A 126 -2.09 36.64 4.56
CA ALA A 126 -3.30 36.96 3.82
C ALA A 126 -3.81 35.68 3.15
N GLY A 127 -5.10 35.42 3.34
CA GLY A 127 -5.82 34.31 2.74
C GLY A 127 -7.18 34.80 2.23
N PRO A 128 -7.84 33.98 1.42
CA PRO A 128 -9.08 34.38 0.76
C PRO A 128 -10.20 34.59 1.79
N ALA A 129 -10.89 35.72 1.70
CA ALA A 129 -11.98 36.09 2.61
C ALA A 129 -13.32 35.44 2.24
N ASP A 130 -13.50 35.09 0.96
CA ASP A 130 -14.72 34.46 0.45
C ASP A 130 -14.43 33.43 -0.66
N LEU A 131 -15.51 32.84 -1.18
CA LEU A 131 -15.43 31.81 -2.21
C LEU A 131 -14.95 32.36 -3.56
N GLY A 132 -15.27 33.62 -3.87
CA GLY A 132 -14.82 34.29 -5.09
C GLY A 132 -13.32 34.46 -5.08
N GLU A 133 -12.77 34.99 -3.98
CA GLU A 133 -11.33 35.16 -3.81
C GLU A 133 -10.61 33.80 -3.77
N LEU A 134 -11.15 32.82 -3.05
CA LEU A 134 -10.59 31.46 -3.01
C LEU A 134 -10.53 30.84 -4.42
N ARG A 135 -11.61 31.00 -5.20
CA ARG A 135 -11.66 30.52 -6.59
C ARG A 135 -10.64 31.27 -7.45
N GLN A 136 -10.55 32.59 -7.33
CA GLN A 136 -9.57 33.39 -8.08
C GLN A 136 -8.14 32.91 -7.78
N GLN A 137 -7.80 32.76 -6.50
CA GLN A 137 -6.47 32.35 -6.04
C GLN A 137 -6.10 30.93 -6.46
N THR A 138 -7.06 30.02 -6.59
CA THR A 138 -6.77 28.60 -6.87
C THR A 138 -7.00 28.17 -8.32
N ALA A 139 -7.98 28.75 -9.01
CA ALA A 139 -8.26 28.47 -10.41
C ALA A 139 -7.31 29.23 -11.35
N TYR A 140 -6.98 30.48 -11.00
CA TYR A 140 -6.13 31.36 -11.81
C TYR A 140 -4.71 31.48 -11.28
N LEU A 141 -4.45 30.89 -10.11
CA LEU A 141 -3.20 31.06 -9.36
C LEU A 141 -2.93 32.54 -9.02
N ASP A 142 -3.98 33.35 -8.92
CA ASP A 142 -3.85 34.79 -8.80
C ASP A 142 -3.93 35.27 -7.36
N VAL A 143 -2.85 35.87 -6.88
CA VAL A 143 -2.70 36.32 -5.49
C VAL A 143 -2.82 37.83 -5.33
N THR A 144 -3.27 38.56 -6.37
CA THR A 144 -3.26 40.03 -6.38
C THR A 144 -3.99 40.64 -5.19
N GLU A 145 -5.20 40.16 -4.88
CA GLU A 145 -6.05 40.72 -3.83
C GLU A 145 -5.45 40.56 -2.44
N GLY A 146 -5.09 39.34 -2.07
CA GLY A 146 -4.44 39.05 -0.79
C GLY A 146 -3.09 39.75 -0.66
N LEU A 147 -2.31 39.87 -1.74
CA LEU A 147 -1.03 40.55 -1.72
C LEU A 147 -1.18 42.06 -1.54
N TRP A 148 -2.12 42.68 -2.26
CA TRP A 148 -2.42 44.10 -2.11
C TRP A 148 -2.95 44.42 -0.71
N SER A 149 -3.84 43.57 -0.17
CA SER A 149 -4.34 43.67 1.20
C SER A 149 -3.22 43.58 2.22
N LEU A 150 -2.27 42.65 2.06
CA LEU A 150 -1.13 42.52 2.98
C LEU A 150 -0.16 43.69 2.90
N ILE A 151 0.12 44.22 1.70
CA ILE A 151 0.95 45.41 1.52
C ILE A 151 0.32 46.63 2.21
N ARG A 152 -1.00 46.82 2.05
CA ARG A 152 -1.70 47.92 2.74
C ARG A 152 -1.73 47.74 4.25
N HIS A 153 -1.89 46.52 4.73
CA HIS A 153 -1.78 46.21 6.16
C HIS A 153 -0.40 46.59 6.70
N ALA A 154 0.68 46.22 6.00
CA ALA A 154 2.04 46.55 6.39
C ALA A 154 2.30 48.08 6.43
N LYS A 155 1.57 48.87 5.62
CA LYS A 155 1.58 50.34 5.65
C LYS A 155 0.68 50.96 6.73
N GLY A 156 0.00 50.16 7.55
CA GLY A 156 -0.99 50.64 8.52
C GLY A 156 -2.29 51.17 7.89
N GLY A 157 -2.53 50.84 6.62
CA GLY A 157 -3.72 51.25 5.86
C GLY A 157 -4.91 50.31 6.04
N ASN A 158 -6.04 50.67 5.42
CA ASN A 158 -7.24 49.83 5.42
C ASN A 158 -6.99 48.51 4.67
N THR A 159 -7.43 47.40 5.26
CA THR A 159 -7.46 46.06 4.68
C THR A 159 -8.81 45.79 4.02
N GLY A 160 -8.92 44.79 3.15
CA GLY A 160 -10.17 44.47 2.44
C GLY A 160 -10.32 45.28 1.15
N VAL A 161 -9.29 45.24 0.32
CA VAL A 161 -9.36 45.85 -1.01
C VAL A 161 -9.96 44.84 -1.97
N ALA A 162 -11.16 45.12 -2.49
CA ALA A 162 -11.74 44.28 -3.52
C ALA A 162 -10.94 44.42 -4.82
N TYR A 163 -10.50 43.30 -5.37
CA TYR A 163 -9.95 43.23 -6.72
C TYR A 163 -10.96 42.51 -7.64
N PRO A 164 -11.13 42.94 -8.91
CA PRO A 164 -12.07 42.26 -9.81
C PRO A 164 -11.77 40.77 -9.96
N HIS A 165 -12.80 39.93 -9.72
CA HIS A 165 -12.73 38.49 -9.99
C HIS A 165 -13.20 38.18 -11.41
N ASP A 166 -12.62 37.14 -12.00
CA ASP A 166 -13.04 36.64 -13.30
C ASP A 166 -14.45 36.01 -13.21
N ALA A 167 -15.24 36.17 -14.28
CA ALA A 167 -16.62 35.73 -14.29
C ALA A 167 -16.74 34.20 -14.24
N VAL A 168 -17.73 33.71 -13.48
CA VAL A 168 -18.16 32.31 -13.52
C VAL A 168 -19.40 32.20 -14.40
N ILE A 169 -19.34 31.36 -15.43
CA ILE A 169 -20.41 31.19 -16.42
C ILE A 169 -20.87 29.73 -16.50
N ALA A 170 -22.11 29.53 -16.91
CA ALA A 170 -22.61 28.19 -17.21
C ALA A 170 -21.97 27.66 -18.52
N PRO A 171 -21.81 26.34 -18.67
CA PRO A 171 -21.34 25.75 -19.91
C PRO A 171 -22.36 25.95 -21.02
N THR A 172 -21.87 26.18 -22.24
CA THR A 172 -22.70 26.06 -23.44
C THR A 172 -23.13 24.61 -23.66
N SER A 173 -24.22 24.40 -24.40
CA SER A 173 -24.75 23.06 -24.72
C SER A 173 -23.69 22.18 -25.39
N ASP A 174 -22.90 22.72 -26.32
CA ASP A 174 -21.86 21.98 -27.04
C ASP A 174 -20.68 21.59 -26.13
N GLN A 175 -20.27 22.51 -25.25
CA GLN A 175 -19.22 22.22 -24.26
C GLN A 175 -19.66 21.11 -23.30
N LEU A 176 -20.90 21.19 -22.79
CA LEU A 176 -21.46 20.17 -21.91
C LEU A 176 -21.59 18.81 -22.61
N ALA A 177 -22.13 18.78 -23.83
CA ALA A 177 -22.30 17.56 -24.61
C ALA A 177 -20.94 16.88 -24.88
N THR A 178 -19.93 17.66 -25.28
CA THR A 178 -18.57 17.16 -25.53
C THR A 178 -17.96 16.55 -24.27
N LEU A 179 -18.04 17.24 -23.14
CA LEU A 179 -17.46 16.76 -21.90
C LEU A 179 -18.22 15.55 -21.34
N THR A 180 -19.54 15.54 -21.48
CA THR A 180 -20.40 14.40 -21.10
C THR A 180 -20.04 13.16 -21.90
N ALA A 181 -19.85 13.28 -23.22
CA ALA A 181 -19.43 12.16 -24.07
C ALA A 181 -18.09 11.56 -23.60
N ARG A 182 -17.08 12.42 -23.37
CA ARG A 182 -15.77 11.98 -22.85
C ARG A 182 -15.89 11.29 -21.50
N LEU A 183 -16.68 11.86 -20.59
CA LEU A 183 -16.85 11.31 -19.26
C LEU A 183 -17.61 9.99 -19.27
N ARG A 184 -18.51 9.74 -20.23
CA ARG A 184 -19.19 8.44 -20.41
C ARG A 184 -18.19 7.35 -20.79
N GLU A 185 -17.23 7.66 -21.65
CA GLU A 185 -16.17 6.73 -22.07
C GLU A 185 -15.16 6.48 -20.95
N THR A 186 -14.70 7.54 -20.29
CA THR A 186 -13.71 7.47 -19.20
C THR A 186 -14.15 8.31 -18.02
N ARG A 187 -14.29 7.69 -16.84
CA ARG A 187 -14.75 8.40 -15.62
C ARG A 187 -13.83 9.54 -15.18
N VAL A 188 -12.57 9.57 -15.59
CA VAL A 188 -11.62 10.66 -15.30
C VAL A 188 -11.10 11.22 -16.61
N TYR A 189 -11.35 12.50 -16.85
CA TYR A 189 -10.84 13.25 -17.98
C TYR A 189 -9.81 14.28 -17.52
N ASN A 190 -8.56 14.13 -17.96
CA ASN A 190 -7.51 15.13 -17.80
C ASN A 190 -7.38 15.93 -19.10
N ALA A 191 -7.66 17.23 -19.05
CA ALA A 191 -7.51 18.11 -20.20
C ALA A 191 -6.02 18.34 -20.54
N PRO A 192 -5.67 18.50 -21.83
CA PRO A 192 -4.31 18.80 -22.24
C PRO A 192 -3.75 20.05 -21.53
N GLY A 193 -2.45 20.03 -21.22
CA GLY A 193 -1.75 21.15 -20.59
C GLY A 193 -1.86 21.22 -19.06
N ARG A 194 -2.58 20.29 -18.42
CA ARG A 194 -2.57 20.17 -16.95
C ARG A 194 -1.24 19.59 -16.47
N ALA A 195 -0.58 20.30 -15.55
CA ALA A 195 0.73 19.91 -15.00
C ALA A 195 0.64 18.80 -13.94
N ASP A 196 -0.51 18.64 -13.27
CA ASP A 196 -0.76 17.62 -12.24
C ASP A 196 -1.96 16.74 -12.62
N PRO A 197 -1.79 15.73 -13.49
CA PRO A 197 -2.87 14.83 -13.87
C PRO A 197 -3.56 14.21 -12.65
N VAL A 198 -4.89 14.12 -12.70
CA VAL A 198 -5.67 13.43 -11.69
C VAL A 198 -5.66 11.94 -11.99
N GLU A 199 -5.12 11.18 -11.04
CA GLU A 199 -5.15 9.72 -11.00
C GLU A 199 -5.83 9.28 -9.71
N LEU A 200 -6.87 8.46 -9.82
CA LEU A 200 -7.68 8.01 -8.70
C LEU A 200 -7.98 6.51 -8.81
N PRO A 201 -7.85 5.73 -7.73
CA PRO A 201 -8.26 4.33 -7.70
C PRO A 201 -9.79 4.24 -7.57
N LEU A 202 -10.52 4.56 -8.65
CA LEU A 202 -11.98 4.71 -8.63
C LEU A 202 -12.70 3.49 -8.05
N GLU A 203 -12.28 2.29 -8.43
CA GLU A 203 -12.85 1.03 -7.94
C GLU A 203 -12.66 0.87 -6.43
N GLY A 204 -11.47 1.21 -5.91
CA GLY A 204 -11.19 1.17 -4.47
C GLY A 204 -11.95 2.24 -3.68
N ILE A 205 -12.23 3.39 -4.30
CA ILE A 205 -13.09 4.42 -3.69
C ILE A 205 -14.54 3.93 -3.64
N GLU A 206 -15.04 3.40 -4.74
CA GLU A 206 -16.41 2.86 -4.85
C GLU A 206 -16.64 1.72 -3.87
N GLN A 207 -15.71 0.77 -3.74
CA GLN A 207 -15.80 -0.33 -2.77
C GLN A 207 -15.84 0.14 -1.32
N ARG A 208 -15.10 1.21 -0.99
CA ARG A 208 -14.97 1.71 0.39
C ARG A 208 -16.09 2.64 0.81
N THR A 209 -16.58 3.48 -0.11
CA THR A 209 -17.52 4.57 0.18
C THR A 209 -18.90 4.34 -0.43
N GLY A 210 -19.04 3.40 -1.38
CA GLY A 210 -20.24 3.24 -2.18
C GLY A 210 -20.46 4.35 -3.22
N LEU A 211 -19.55 5.33 -3.32
CA LEU A 211 -19.67 6.47 -4.22
C LEU A 211 -19.06 6.14 -5.59
N THR A 212 -19.84 6.36 -6.64
CA THR A 212 -19.32 6.42 -8.01
C THR A 212 -18.91 7.86 -8.34
N LEU A 213 -17.79 8.02 -9.03
CA LEU A 213 -17.20 9.33 -9.30
C LEU A 213 -17.04 9.58 -10.79
N ARG A 214 -17.17 10.86 -11.18
CA ARG A 214 -16.64 11.37 -12.44
C ARG A 214 -15.84 12.64 -12.21
N VAL A 215 -14.69 12.73 -12.86
CA VAL A 215 -13.77 13.85 -12.68
C VAL A 215 -13.40 14.46 -14.02
N ALA A 216 -13.56 15.78 -14.15
CA ALA A 216 -12.98 16.55 -15.24
C ALA A 216 -11.92 17.50 -14.66
N ALA A 217 -10.69 17.44 -15.17
CA ALA A 217 -9.58 18.22 -14.65
C ALA A 217 -8.93 19.07 -15.74
N PHE A 218 -9.08 20.38 -15.62
CA PHE A 218 -8.57 21.40 -16.53
C PHE A 218 -7.30 22.07 -15.98
N PRO A 219 -6.42 22.62 -16.83
CA PRO A 219 -5.30 23.44 -16.37
C PRO A 219 -5.78 24.71 -15.64
N ALA A 220 -4.84 25.43 -15.01
CA ALA A 220 -5.13 26.74 -14.45
C ALA A 220 -5.54 27.72 -15.54
N LEU A 221 -6.43 28.66 -15.19
CA LEU A 221 -6.96 29.66 -16.10
C LEU A 221 -6.06 30.90 -16.13
N ASP A 222 -6.03 31.59 -17.27
CA ASP A 222 -5.44 32.92 -17.39
C ASP A 222 -6.50 33.99 -17.05
N ARG A 223 -6.06 35.12 -16.50
CA ARG A 223 -6.95 36.26 -16.22
C ARG A 223 -7.69 36.73 -17.48
N GLY A 224 -8.91 37.21 -17.29
CA GLY A 224 -9.83 37.61 -18.35
C GLY A 224 -10.56 36.45 -19.03
N ARG A 225 -10.22 35.19 -18.70
CA ARG A 225 -10.96 34.01 -19.16
C ARG A 225 -12.04 33.65 -18.13
N PRO A 226 -13.31 33.50 -18.52
CA PRO A 226 -14.33 33.07 -17.59
C PRO A 226 -14.12 31.62 -17.16
N LEU A 227 -14.41 31.32 -15.90
CA LEU A 227 -14.47 29.95 -15.39
C LEU A 227 -15.81 29.34 -15.76
N VAL A 228 -15.78 28.18 -16.42
CA VAL A 228 -17.01 27.47 -16.81
C VAL A 228 -17.40 26.49 -15.70
N ASP A 229 -18.54 26.71 -15.06
CA ASP A 229 -19.05 25.84 -13.99
C ASP A 229 -19.75 24.61 -14.57
N TYR A 230 -18.95 23.59 -14.91
CA TYR A 230 -19.46 22.32 -15.43
C TYR A 230 -20.12 21.45 -14.37
N ALA A 231 -19.82 21.62 -13.07
CA ALA A 231 -20.10 20.60 -12.07
C ALA A 231 -21.60 20.32 -11.94
N HIS A 232 -22.41 21.36 -11.78
CA HIS A 232 -23.86 21.23 -11.64
C HIS A 232 -24.55 20.69 -12.92
N ALA A 233 -24.12 21.17 -14.09
CA ALA A 233 -24.65 20.72 -15.37
C ALA A 233 -24.35 19.23 -15.59
N LEU A 234 -23.12 18.80 -15.33
CA LEU A 234 -22.73 17.39 -15.42
C LEU A 234 -23.42 16.50 -14.38
N ALA A 235 -23.66 16.99 -13.16
CA ALA A 235 -24.38 16.20 -12.15
C ALA A 235 -25.83 15.89 -12.56
N THR A 236 -26.41 16.70 -13.44
CA THR A 236 -27.73 16.44 -14.04
C THR A 236 -27.65 15.29 -15.07
N GLU A 237 -26.59 15.24 -15.87
CA GLU A 237 -26.31 14.17 -16.84
C GLU A 237 -25.91 12.84 -16.17
N PHE A 238 -25.35 12.91 -14.95
CA PHE A 238 -24.86 11.78 -14.18
C PHE A 238 -25.48 11.74 -12.78
N PRO A 239 -26.79 11.47 -12.64
CA PRO A 239 -27.53 11.67 -11.40
C PRO A 239 -27.16 10.69 -10.27
N ARG A 240 -26.39 9.64 -10.56
CA ARG A 240 -25.91 8.65 -9.58
C ARG A 240 -24.47 8.89 -9.15
N ASP A 241 -23.75 9.78 -9.83
CA ASP A 241 -22.33 9.97 -9.63
C ASP A 241 -22.07 11.27 -8.86
N VAL A 242 -21.02 11.27 -8.04
CA VAL A 242 -20.41 12.51 -7.55
C VAL A 242 -19.53 13.06 -8.66
N VAL A 243 -19.84 14.27 -9.12
CA VAL A 243 -19.10 14.98 -10.14
C VAL A 243 -18.13 15.96 -9.51
N LEU A 244 -16.87 15.90 -9.96
CA LEU A 244 -15.77 16.71 -9.49
C LEU A 244 -15.16 17.43 -10.70
N VAL A 245 -15.09 18.76 -10.67
CA VAL A 245 -14.52 19.55 -11.77
C VAL A 245 -13.39 20.42 -11.24
N ALA A 246 -12.17 20.14 -11.67
CA ALA A 246 -11.00 20.91 -11.29
C ALA A 246 -10.61 21.92 -12.37
N HIS A 247 -10.37 23.17 -11.98
CA HIS A 247 -9.69 24.18 -12.81
C HIS A 247 -8.43 24.62 -12.07
N GLY A 248 -7.26 24.31 -12.62
CA GLY A 248 -6.01 24.47 -11.87
C GLY A 248 -6.08 23.73 -10.54
N ARG A 249 -6.07 24.48 -9.42
CA ARG A 249 -6.19 23.96 -8.05
C ARG A 249 -7.54 24.20 -7.39
N TRP A 250 -8.46 24.87 -8.09
CA TRP A 250 -9.85 24.97 -7.67
C TRP A 250 -10.58 23.66 -7.95
N LEU A 251 -11.52 23.29 -7.09
CA LEU A 251 -12.33 22.07 -7.23
C LEU A 251 -13.80 22.41 -7.01
N ASP A 252 -14.60 22.41 -8.07
CA ASP A 252 -16.05 22.39 -7.98
C ASP A 252 -16.56 20.96 -7.77
N VAL A 253 -17.66 20.86 -7.04
CA VAL A 253 -18.24 19.59 -6.60
C VAL A 253 -19.75 19.62 -6.76
N ALA A 254 -20.30 18.56 -7.34
CA ALA A 254 -21.74 18.45 -7.51
C ALA A 254 -22.20 16.99 -7.39
N VAL A 255 -23.37 16.80 -6.80
CA VAL A 255 -24.11 15.54 -6.79
C VAL A 255 -25.59 15.86 -6.96
N SER A 256 -26.31 15.02 -7.69
CA SER A 256 -27.76 15.14 -7.78
C SER A 256 -28.42 14.74 -6.46
N GLY A 257 -29.26 15.60 -5.91
CA GLY A 257 -30.09 15.31 -4.74
C GLY A 257 -29.67 16.03 -3.45
N PRO A 258 -30.11 15.52 -2.28
CA PRO A 258 -30.06 16.26 -1.01
C PRO A 258 -28.65 16.38 -0.41
N ASP A 259 -27.70 15.57 -0.87
CA ASP A 259 -26.35 15.53 -0.29
C ASP A 259 -25.42 16.64 -0.83
N GLN A 260 -25.89 17.48 -1.76
CA GLN A 260 -25.11 18.60 -2.31
C GLN A 260 -24.52 19.51 -1.23
N GLY A 261 -25.30 19.86 -0.20
CA GLY A 261 -24.84 20.71 0.89
C GLY A 261 -23.68 20.10 1.70
N LYS A 262 -23.71 18.77 1.92
CA LYS A 262 -22.63 18.06 2.62
C LYS A 262 -21.37 18.01 1.76
N LEU A 263 -21.51 17.81 0.45
CA LEU A 263 -20.38 17.74 -0.48
C LEU A 263 -19.69 19.11 -0.60
N VAL A 264 -20.46 20.19 -0.71
CA VAL A 264 -19.93 21.57 -0.66
C VAL A 264 -19.22 21.83 0.66
N SER A 265 -19.83 21.47 1.79
CA SER A 265 -19.19 21.61 3.11
C SER A 265 -17.89 20.81 3.22
N ALA A 266 -17.82 19.62 2.61
CA ALA A 266 -16.61 18.81 2.57
C ALA A 266 -15.49 19.45 1.72
N ARG A 267 -15.83 20.07 0.58
CA ARG A 267 -14.91 20.88 -0.23
C ARG A 267 -14.34 22.05 0.58
N ASP A 268 -15.21 22.83 1.20
CA ASP A 268 -14.82 24.03 1.94
C ASP A 268 -13.96 23.65 3.17
N TYR A 269 -14.34 22.58 3.87
CA TYR A 269 -13.52 22.00 4.94
C TYR A 269 -12.12 21.62 4.44
N ALA A 270 -12.01 21.02 3.24
CA ALA A 270 -10.70 20.64 2.71
C ALA A 270 -9.82 21.87 2.42
N PHE A 271 -10.37 22.99 1.95
CA PHE A 271 -9.61 24.22 1.73
C PHE A 271 -9.20 24.88 3.05
N GLY A 272 -10.10 24.95 4.03
CA GLY A 272 -9.79 25.54 5.34
C GLY A 272 -8.85 24.67 6.19
N ARG A 273 -9.12 23.37 6.34
CA ARG A 273 -8.35 22.49 7.23
C ARG A 273 -6.92 22.25 6.75
N PHE A 274 -6.74 22.18 5.44
CA PHE A 274 -5.47 21.86 4.78
C PHE A 274 -4.91 23.06 4.02
N GLU A 275 -5.16 24.28 4.49
CA GLU A 275 -4.73 25.53 3.86
C GLU A 275 -3.24 25.52 3.50
N ASN A 276 -2.36 25.17 4.45
CA ASN A 276 -0.91 25.10 4.19
C ASN A 276 -0.55 24.13 3.06
N ALA A 277 -1.21 22.97 3.01
CA ALA A 277 -1.01 21.97 1.97
C ALA A 277 -1.51 22.49 0.60
N SER A 278 -2.63 23.20 0.62
CA SER A 278 -3.30 23.82 -0.53
C SER A 278 -2.46 24.91 -1.18
N PHE A 279 -1.99 25.85 -0.36
CA PHE A 279 -1.47 27.12 -0.84
C PHE A 279 0.05 27.14 -0.89
N ARG A 280 0.74 26.43 0.02
CA ARG A 280 2.21 26.49 0.14
C ARG A 280 2.91 25.22 -0.33
N GLN A 281 2.39 24.05 -0.01
CA GLN A 281 3.03 22.78 -0.40
C GLN A 281 2.68 22.34 -1.82
N GLY A 282 1.54 22.78 -2.34
CA GLY A 282 1.09 22.41 -3.68
C GLY A 282 0.60 20.97 -3.75
N SER A 283 -0.22 20.54 -2.77
CA SER A 283 -0.85 19.21 -2.75
C SER A 283 -1.65 18.94 -4.03
N PRO A 284 -1.39 17.81 -4.71
CA PRO A 284 -1.97 17.48 -5.99
C PRO A 284 -3.50 17.42 -5.90
N MET A 285 -4.18 17.60 -7.03
CA MET A 285 -5.64 17.56 -7.04
C MET A 285 -6.21 16.21 -6.60
N SER A 286 -5.50 15.09 -6.82
CA SER A 286 -5.92 13.78 -6.29
C SER A 286 -6.03 13.76 -4.76
N ASP A 287 -5.07 14.37 -4.04
CA ASP A 287 -5.10 14.44 -2.56
C ASP A 287 -6.23 15.34 -2.08
N ARG A 288 -6.50 16.42 -2.82
CA ARG A 288 -7.64 17.29 -2.58
C ARG A 288 -8.94 16.51 -2.71
N ILE A 289 -9.14 15.82 -3.83
CA ILE A 289 -10.32 14.99 -4.08
C ILE A 289 -10.46 13.95 -2.97
N GLY A 290 -9.38 13.25 -2.59
CA GLY A 290 -9.38 12.29 -1.48
C GLY A 290 -9.83 12.90 -0.15
N SER A 291 -9.35 14.11 0.17
CA SER A 291 -9.74 14.84 1.39
C SER A 291 -11.23 15.22 1.39
N VAL A 292 -11.74 15.69 0.25
CA VAL A 292 -13.16 16.02 0.07
C VAL A 292 -14.02 14.77 0.22
N LEU A 293 -13.68 13.69 -0.48
CA LEU A 293 -14.46 12.44 -0.45
C LEU A 293 -14.46 11.80 0.93
N THR A 294 -13.31 11.78 1.62
CA THR A 294 -13.23 11.26 2.99
C THR A 294 -14.10 12.08 3.94
N ARG A 295 -14.11 13.41 3.80
CA ARG A 295 -14.96 14.27 4.62
C ARG A 295 -16.43 14.12 4.27
N PHE A 296 -16.76 13.99 2.98
CA PHE A 296 -18.11 13.80 2.51
C PHE A 296 -18.70 12.47 2.99
N ASP A 297 -17.96 11.36 2.83
CA ASP A 297 -18.32 10.04 3.36
C ASP A 297 -18.63 10.12 4.86
N ARG A 298 -17.76 10.80 5.62
CA ARG A 298 -17.96 11.04 7.05
C ARG A 298 -19.23 11.84 7.35
N LEU A 299 -19.50 12.92 6.61
CA LEU A 299 -20.70 13.74 6.78
C LEU A 299 -21.99 13.01 6.36
N SER A 300 -21.87 12.04 5.46
CA SER A 300 -22.99 11.25 4.96
C SER A 300 -23.31 10.04 5.85
N THR A 301 -22.31 9.48 6.53
CA THR A 301 -22.45 8.28 7.37
C THR A 301 -22.55 8.58 8.87
N GLU A 302 -21.85 9.60 9.36
CA GLU A 302 -21.88 9.99 10.78
C GLU A 302 -22.96 11.05 11.06
N ARG A 303 -23.65 10.93 12.20
CA ARG A 303 -24.57 11.98 12.67
C ARG A 303 -23.81 13.00 13.51
N ALA A 304 -24.10 14.28 13.29
CA ALA A 304 -23.55 15.36 14.12
C ALA A 304 -23.95 15.15 15.60
N PHE A 305 -22.97 15.24 16.51
CA PHE A 305 -23.16 15.13 17.97
C PHE A 305 -23.69 13.78 18.50
N SER A 306 -23.67 12.71 17.70
CA SER A 306 -23.95 11.36 18.23
C SER A 306 -22.73 10.75 18.93
N ARG A 307 -22.96 9.82 19.87
CA ARG A 307 -21.90 8.94 20.39
C ARG A 307 -21.16 8.27 19.21
N PRO A 308 -19.85 7.97 19.31
CA PRO A 308 -19.12 7.27 18.25
C PRO A 308 -19.93 6.04 17.84
N GLN A 309 -20.36 5.99 16.58
CA GLN A 309 -21.10 4.82 16.12
C GLN A 309 -20.13 3.64 16.14
N PRO A 310 -20.54 2.48 16.65
CA PRO A 310 -19.74 1.28 16.50
C PRO A 310 -19.49 1.08 15.00
N ALA A 311 -18.24 0.86 14.61
CA ALA A 311 -17.90 0.59 13.22
C ALA A 311 -18.84 -0.51 12.68
N PRO A 312 -19.36 -0.37 11.45
CA PRO A 312 -20.24 -1.37 10.87
C PRO A 312 -19.59 -2.75 10.98
N PHE A 313 -20.36 -3.74 11.44
CA PHE A 313 -19.84 -5.08 11.66
C PHE A 313 -19.55 -5.74 10.30
N ASP A 314 -18.31 -5.57 9.83
CA ASP A 314 -17.84 -6.23 8.62
C ASP A 314 -17.48 -7.70 8.92
N LEU A 315 -18.44 -8.57 8.60
CA LEU A 315 -18.30 -10.03 8.76
C LEU A 315 -17.12 -10.56 7.95
N ARG A 316 -16.87 -9.99 6.76
CA ARG A 316 -15.85 -10.46 5.81
C ARG A 316 -14.46 -10.15 6.33
N GLN A 317 -14.25 -8.94 6.82
CA GLN A 317 -12.96 -8.51 7.38
C GLN A 317 -12.60 -9.26 8.67
N ARG A 318 -13.59 -9.53 9.53
CA ARG A 318 -13.34 -10.32 10.75
C ARG A 318 -13.08 -11.79 10.46
N VAL A 319 -13.85 -12.40 9.57
CA VAL A 319 -13.65 -13.81 9.18
C VAL A 319 -12.30 -13.98 8.50
N SER A 320 -11.88 -13.06 7.61
CA SER A 320 -10.57 -13.14 6.96
C SER A 320 -9.41 -12.93 7.93
N ALA A 321 -9.55 -12.08 8.95
CA ALA A 321 -8.54 -11.91 9.99
C ALA A 321 -8.41 -13.13 10.91
N LEU A 322 -9.51 -13.83 11.19
CA LEU A 322 -9.54 -15.00 12.09
C LEU A 322 -9.29 -16.32 11.38
N ALA A 323 -9.63 -16.45 10.09
CA ALA A 323 -9.54 -17.69 9.34
C ALA A 323 -8.14 -18.33 9.36
N PRO A 324 -7.02 -17.59 9.19
CA PRO A 324 -5.68 -18.19 9.25
C PRO A 324 -5.40 -18.86 10.60
N TRP A 325 -5.82 -18.22 11.70
CA TRP A 325 -5.60 -18.71 13.05
C TRP A 325 -6.50 -19.90 13.39
N VAL A 326 -7.75 -19.87 12.95
CA VAL A 326 -8.69 -20.99 13.12
C VAL A 326 -8.23 -22.20 12.33
N LEU A 327 -7.79 -22.01 11.08
CA LEU A 327 -7.25 -23.10 10.24
C LEU A 327 -5.96 -23.67 10.83
N LEU A 328 -5.04 -22.82 11.29
CA LEU A 328 -3.80 -23.24 11.95
C LEU A 328 -4.09 -24.01 13.24
N GLY A 329 -5.00 -23.52 14.08
CA GLY A 329 -5.43 -24.19 15.30
C GLY A 329 -6.08 -25.55 15.02
N SER A 330 -6.92 -25.62 13.98
CA SER A 330 -7.58 -26.87 13.54
C SER A 330 -6.56 -27.88 13.02
N ALA A 331 -5.58 -27.44 12.23
CA ALA A 331 -4.51 -28.29 11.71
C ALA A 331 -3.62 -28.85 12.84
N LEU A 332 -3.33 -28.05 13.87
CA LEU A 332 -2.57 -28.50 15.04
C LEU A 332 -3.37 -29.49 15.89
N LEU A 333 -4.64 -29.19 16.18
CA LEU A 333 -5.50 -30.05 17.00
C LEU A 333 -5.77 -31.41 16.33
N LEU A 334 -5.93 -31.45 15.01
CA LEU A 334 -6.20 -32.69 14.29
C LEU A 334 -4.92 -33.42 13.86
N GLY A 335 -3.88 -32.69 13.42
CA GLY A 335 -2.68 -33.28 12.85
C GLY A 335 -1.72 -33.86 13.89
N VAL A 336 -1.54 -33.19 15.03
CA VAL A 336 -0.57 -33.60 16.07
C VAL A 336 -0.94 -34.93 16.73
N PRO A 337 -2.20 -35.18 17.15
CA PRO A 337 -2.57 -36.47 17.75
C PRO A 337 -2.47 -37.63 16.76
N SER A 338 -2.85 -37.42 15.49
CA SER A 338 -2.78 -38.44 14.45
C SER A 338 -1.34 -38.84 14.13
N LEU A 339 -0.42 -37.86 14.04
CA LEU A 339 1.01 -38.12 13.85
C LEU A 339 1.62 -38.84 15.04
N LEU A 340 1.29 -38.43 16.27
CA LEU A 340 1.77 -39.09 17.49
C LEU A 340 1.24 -40.52 17.62
N ALA A 341 -0.02 -40.76 17.31
CA ALA A 341 -0.63 -42.10 17.32
C ALA A 341 0.02 -43.02 16.27
N TRP A 342 0.28 -42.51 15.07
CA TRP A 342 0.97 -43.26 14.02
C TRP A 342 2.40 -43.63 14.43
N HIS A 343 3.16 -42.68 14.98
CA HIS A 343 4.51 -42.93 15.47
C HIS A 343 4.56 -43.97 16.59
N ARG A 344 3.62 -43.91 17.55
CA ARG A 344 3.51 -44.91 18.63
C ARG A 344 3.23 -46.31 18.10
N ARG A 345 2.22 -46.45 17.22
CA ARG A 345 1.90 -47.74 16.58
C ARG A 345 3.10 -48.30 15.83
N ARG A 346 3.82 -47.47 15.08
CA ARG A 346 5.01 -47.91 14.33
C ARG A 346 6.13 -48.37 15.25
N ALA A 347 6.34 -47.70 16.39
CA ALA A 347 7.32 -48.12 17.39
C ALA A 347 6.94 -49.46 18.06
N GLU A 348 5.65 -49.68 18.34
CA GLU A 348 5.15 -50.95 18.89
C GLU A 348 5.33 -52.12 17.91
N TRP A 349 4.99 -51.92 16.63
CA TRP A 349 5.22 -52.91 15.57
C TRP A 349 6.70 -53.30 15.44
N VAL A 350 7.61 -52.33 15.46
CA VAL A 350 9.06 -52.60 15.40
C VAL A 350 9.56 -53.36 16.63
N ARG A 351 8.99 -53.11 17.82
CA ARG A 351 9.33 -53.85 19.04
C ARG A 351 8.82 -55.29 18.96
N ALA A 352 7.58 -55.50 18.54
CA ALA A 352 6.99 -56.83 18.35
C ALA A 352 7.81 -57.66 17.34
N GLU A 353 8.18 -57.07 16.21
CA GLU A 353 8.99 -57.73 15.18
C GLU A 353 10.37 -58.16 15.70
N ARG A 354 11.02 -57.32 16.53
CA ARG A 354 12.31 -57.68 17.16
C ARG A 354 12.18 -58.81 18.16
N VAL A 355 11.09 -58.87 18.92
CA VAL A 355 10.84 -59.96 19.87
C VAL A 355 10.61 -61.26 19.09
N ASN A 356 9.74 -61.24 18.08
CA ASN A 356 9.46 -62.41 17.24
C ASN A 356 10.71 -62.92 16.52
N LEU A 357 11.54 -62.01 15.97
CA LEU A 357 12.80 -62.38 15.35
C LEU A 357 13.74 -63.06 16.35
N ARG A 358 13.87 -62.55 17.58
CA ARG A 358 14.72 -63.19 18.61
C ARG A 358 14.26 -64.59 18.97
N VAL A 359 12.94 -64.79 19.14
CA VAL A 359 12.38 -66.11 19.43
C VAL A 359 12.63 -67.07 18.26
N ALA A 360 12.28 -66.67 17.04
CA ALA A 360 12.47 -67.49 15.85
C ALA A 360 13.96 -67.80 15.58
N SER A 361 14.86 -66.86 15.82
CA SER A 361 16.31 -67.09 15.75
C SER A 361 16.79 -68.10 16.78
N ALA A 362 16.32 -68.02 18.03
CA ALA A 362 16.70 -68.98 19.06
C ALA A 362 16.25 -70.41 18.68
N GLU A 363 15.01 -70.56 18.23
CA GLU A 363 14.48 -71.85 17.76
C GLU A 363 15.24 -72.40 16.55
N ALA A 364 15.56 -71.54 15.58
CA ALA A 364 16.33 -71.93 14.40
C ALA A 364 17.74 -72.41 14.77
N VAL A 365 18.42 -71.74 15.70
CA VAL A 365 19.75 -72.16 16.19
C VAL A 365 19.67 -73.52 16.88
N THR A 366 18.67 -73.74 17.74
CA THR A 366 18.47 -75.04 18.40
C THR A 366 18.32 -76.15 17.36
N GLU A 367 17.47 -75.94 16.35
CA GLU A 367 17.21 -76.91 15.29
C GLU A 367 18.45 -77.20 14.41
N ILE A 368 19.21 -76.16 14.04
CA ILE A 368 20.47 -76.31 13.28
C ILE A 368 21.51 -77.07 14.12
N THR A 369 21.62 -76.75 15.42
CA THR A 369 22.60 -77.40 16.30
C THR A 369 22.28 -78.87 16.50
N GLU A 370 21.02 -79.21 16.74
CA GLU A 370 20.57 -80.61 16.81
C GLU A 370 20.84 -81.36 15.50
N LEU A 371 20.55 -80.74 14.35
CA LEU A 371 20.87 -81.35 13.05
C LEU A 371 22.38 -81.55 12.90
N SER A 372 23.20 -80.55 13.24
CA SER A 372 24.67 -80.66 13.22
C SER A 372 25.15 -81.85 14.05
N THR A 373 24.59 -82.06 15.23
CA THR A 373 24.96 -83.21 16.08
C THR A 373 24.59 -84.54 15.43
N LEU A 374 23.41 -84.65 14.81
CA LEU A 374 22.97 -85.87 14.12
C LEU A 374 23.82 -86.16 12.89
N VAL A 375 24.11 -85.15 12.07
CA VAL A 375 25.01 -85.28 10.90
C VAL A 375 26.41 -85.72 11.33
N THR A 376 26.92 -85.19 12.45
CA THR A 376 28.24 -85.58 12.98
C THR A 376 28.26 -87.01 13.52
N GLN A 377 27.15 -87.47 14.13
CA GLN A 377 27.01 -88.82 14.67
C GLN A 377 26.76 -89.89 13.60
N ALA A 378 26.12 -89.55 12.49
CA ALA A 378 25.81 -90.44 11.37
C ALA A 378 27.04 -90.87 10.54
N GLN A 379 28.21 -91.04 11.18
CA GLN A 379 29.50 -91.29 10.55
C GLN A 379 29.46 -92.29 9.38
N ARG A 380 29.70 -91.74 8.18
CA ARG A 380 30.24 -92.32 6.94
C ARG A 380 29.39 -93.43 6.25
N GLY A 381 28.64 -93.03 5.22
CA GLY A 381 28.53 -93.86 4.00
C GLY A 381 27.19 -93.92 3.25
N GLY A 382 26.13 -93.23 3.69
CA GLY A 382 24.80 -93.29 3.02
C GLY A 382 24.41 -91.99 2.32
N GLU A 383 23.65 -92.08 1.22
CA GLU A 383 23.10 -90.93 0.47
C GLU A 383 22.30 -89.97 1.38
N GLU A 384 21.62 -90.51 2.39
CA GLU A 384 20.80 -89.77 3.36
C GLU A 384 21.64 -88.86 4.27
N ALA A 385 22.85 -89.29 4.64
CA ALA A 385 23.78 -88.47 5.43
C ALA A 385 24.30 -87.28 4.61
N GLY A 386 24.52 -87.48 3.31
CA GLY A 386 24.85 -86.40 2.37
C GLY A 386 23.72 -85.38 2.23
N ALA A 387 22.50 -85.85 1.97
CA ALA A 387 21.33 -84.99 1.86
C ALA A 387 21.04 -84.19 3.14
N ALA A 388 21.22 -84.78 4.32
CA ALA A 388 21.08 -84.08 5.59
C ALA A 388 22.19 -83.04 5.84
N ALA A 389 23.42 -83.31 5.40
CA ALA A 389 24.53 -82.36 5.48
C ALA A 389 24.32 -81.15 4.55
N GLU A 390 23.78 -81.35 3.35
CA GLU A 390 23.39 -80.25 2.45
C GLU A 390 22.29 -79.38 3.06
N ARG A 391 21.30 -79.99 3.71
CA ARG A 391 20.24 -79.26 4.41
C ARG A 391 20.77 -78.49 5.61
N HIS A 392 21.74 -79.04 6.34
CA HIS A 392 22.45 -78.32 7.38
C HIS A 392 23.21 -77.11 6.84
N GLY A 393 23.99 -77.29 5.76
CA GLY A 393 24.73 -76.19 5.12
C GLY A 393 23.81 -75.08 4.60
N THR A 394 22.68 -75.46 3.99
CA THR A 394 21.65 -74.53 3.51
C THR A 394 20.98 -73.78 4.66
N ALA A 395 20.61 -74.47 5.73
CA ALA A 395 20.02 -73.85 6.91
C ALA A 395 21.00 -72.85 7.57
N ALA A 396 22.28 -73.21 7.69
CA ALA A 396 23.31 -72.34 8.25
C ALA A 396 23.54 -71.07 7.40
N ASP A 397 23.68 -71.20 6.08
CA ASP A 397 23.84 -70.04 5.18
C ASP A 397 22.60 -69.14 5.19
N MET A 398 21.39 -69.72 5.20
CA MET A 398 20.15 -68.95 5.31
C MET A 398 20.00 -68.26 6.67
N PHE A 399 20.45 -68.90 7.76
CA PHE A 399 20.43 -68.31 9.10
C PHE A 399 21.26 -67.01 9.17
N GLU A 400 22.46 -67.00 8.60
CA GLU A 400 23.33 -65.82 8.60
C GLU A 400 22.73 -64.62 7.83
N ARG A 401 21.96 -64.92 6.78
CA ARG A 401 21.35 -63.93 5.89
C ARG A 401 19.95 -63.49 6.34
N ALA A 402 19.25 -64.29 7.13
CA ALA A 402 17.89 -64.01 7.57
C ALA A 402 17.85 -62.79 8.51
N ARG A 403 16.90 -61.87 8.25
CA ARG A 403 16.70 -60.63 9.02
C ARG A 403 15.26 -60.42 9.51
N THR A 404 14.37 -61.39 9.29
CA THR A 404 12.94 -61.36 9.69
C THR A 404 12.56 -62.66 10.37
N ALA A 405 11.49 -62.64 11.19
CA ALA A 405 11.02 -63.83 11.90
C ALA A 405 10.58 -64.95 10.93
N ASP A 406 9.89 -64.58 9.85
CA ASP A 406 9.45 -65.53 8.81
C ASP A 406 10.63 -66.23 8.13
N ALA A 407 11.71 -65.50 7.84
CA ALA A 407 12.92 -66.08 7.26
C ALA A 407 13.58 -67.06 8.25
N MET A 408 13.56 -66.76 9.55
CA MET A 408 14.06 -67.66 10.59
C MET A 408 13.19 -68.92 10.74
N HIS A 409 11.88 -68.83 10.53
CA HIS A 409 11.00 -70.00 10.48
C HIS A 409 11.30 -70.92 9.30
N GLU A 410 11.63 -70.38 8.13
CA GLU A 410 12.06 -71.18 6.97
C GLU A 410 13.41 -71.86 7.24
N VAL A 411 14.37 -71.17 7.86
CA VAL A 411 15.63 -71.80 8.33
C VAL A 411 15.34 -72.99 9.23
N ARG A 412 14.46 -72.80 10.23
CA ARG A 412 14.05 -73.84 11.17
C ARG A 412 13.46 -75.05 10.45
N LYS A 413 12.61 -74.81 9.44
CA LYS A 413 11.96 -75.85 8.65
C LYS A 413 12.96 -76.68 7.84
N ILE A 414 13.95 -76.03 7.22
CA ILE A 414 15.01 -76.70 6.45
C ILE A 414 15.87 -77.57 7.38
N ALA A 415 16.20 -77.08 8.57
CA ALA A 415 16.91 -77.88 9.58
C ALA A 415 16.08 -79.10 10.04
N ALA A 416 14.79 -78.91 10.31
CA ALA A 416 13.89 -80.00 10.68
C ALA A 416 13.68 -81.04 9.56
N GLU A 417 13.69 -80.62 8.28
CA GLU A 417 13.71 -81.52 7.12
C GLU A 417 14.98 -82.39 7.11
N GLY A 418 16.15 -81.79 7.32
CA GLY A 418 17.41 -82.52 7.45
C GLY A 418 17.37 -83.57 8.57
N LYS A 419 16.79 -83.23 9.74
CA LYS A 419 16.65 -84.18 10.86
C LYS A 419 15.73 -85.34 10.51
N ARG A 420 14.65 -85.09 9.76
CA ARG A 420 13.71 -86.15 9.33
C ARG A 420 14.36 -87.11 8.35
N ILE A 421 15.19 -86.62 7.42
CA ILE A 421 15.94 -87.48 6.49
C ILE A 421 16.82 -88.46 7.27
N LEU A 422 17.56 -87.99 8.28
CA LEU A 422 18.41 -88.87 9.10
C LEU A 422 17.63 -89.86 9.98
N ARG A 423 16.40 -89.53 10.39
CA ARG A 423 15.57 -90.40 11.24
C ARG A 423 14.72 -91.40 10.43
N GLY A 424 14.39 -91.08 9.19
CA GLY A 424 13.54 -91.91 8.31
C GLY A 424 14.28 -92.99 7.54
N GLY A 425 15.61 -92.90 7.45
CA GLY A 425 16.49 -93.86 6.77
C GLY A 425 16.88 -95.11 7.57
N GLY A 426 16.34 -95.26 8.78
CA GLY A 426 16.61 -96.38 9.68
C GLY A 426 15.53 -97.46 9.69
N SER A 427 15.03 -97.87 8.51
CA SER A 427 14.12 -99.01 8.38
C SER A 427 14.68 -100.08 7.46
#